data_AF-A0A1V1W0Y2-F1
#
_entry.id   AF-A0A1V1W0Y2-F1
#
_cell.length_a   1.000
_cell.length_b   1.000
_cell.length_c   1.000
_cell.angle_alpha   90.00
_cell.angle_beta   90.00
_cell.angle_gamma   90.00
#
_symmetry.space_group_name_H-M   'P 1'
#
loop_
_entity.id
_entity.type
_entity.pdbx_description
1 polymer ?
#
loop_
_entity_poly.entity_id
_entity_poly.type
_entity_poly.pdbx_seq_one_letter_code
_entity_poly.pdbx_strand_id
1 'polypeptide(L)'
;MLLGLCLITVTCLGWAIAATATRPADHATRRRDLDRRFRQLRQHPDRVNRLDVENLLLADSIPAATVERVTRHADSRRIGARTMWRWADRYGTDKVVLVIDADLAEDTLLDHLDAGTAPDWQSLYVFASLSQDTLPAGMPRDELLDLDAVPAYADLTLADLDDWETSTVEPGELRRFESLPPIADPGLTPFSPIDASNPDDDHDDWPSAA
;
A
#
# COMPACT_ATOMS: atom_id res chain seq x y z
N MET A 1 -47.92 23.72 44.38
CA MET A 1 -47.97 22.41 43.69
C MET A 1 -47.86 22.52 42.17
N LEU A 2 -48.50 23.50 41.51
CA LEU A 2 -48.42 23.72 40.06
C LEU A 2 -46.99 23.93 39.51
N LEU A 3 -46.15 24.73 40.17
CA LEU A 3 -44.77 24.99 39.72
C LEU A 3 -43.88 23.73 39.68
N GLY A 4 -44.04 22.82 40.65
CA GLY A 4 -43.29 21.56 40.67
C GLY A 4 -43.69 20.63 39.53
N LEU A 5 -44.98 20.61 39.18
CA LEU A 5 -45.50 19.79 38.09
C LEU A 5 -45.03 20.31 36.72
N CYS A 6 -45.00 21.63 36.51
CA CYS A 6 -44.41 22.23 35.30
C CYS A 6 -42.93 21.89 35.14
N LEU A 7 -42.12 22.00 36.20
CA LEU A 7 -40.69 21.67 36.13
C LEU A 7 -40.48 20.22 35.68
N ILE A 8 -41.18 19.27 36.30
CA ILE A 8 -41.09 17.84 35.97
C ILE A 8 -41.46 17.60 34.50
N THR A 9 -42.53 18.21 33.99
CA THR A 9 -42.93 18.00 32.58
C THR A 9 -41.89 18.51 31.59
N VAL A 10 -41.27 19.67 31.83
CA VAL A 10 -40.22 20.21 30.96
C VAL A 10 -38.97 19.34 31.01
N THR A 11 -38.59 18.87 32.20
CA THR A 11 -37.44 17.97 32.34
C THR A 11 -37.68 16.64 31.64
N CYS A 12 -38.85 16.02 31.81
CA CYS A 12 -39.22 14.80 31.09
C CYS A 12 -39.25 15.00 29.56
N LEU A 13 -39.76 16.14 29.08
CA LEU A 13 -39.78 16.46 27.66
C LEU A 13 -38.36 16.64 27.10
N GLY A 14 -37.48 17.32 27.83
CA GLY A 14 -36.06 17.44 27.46
C GLY A 14 -35.36 16.09 27.36
N TRP A 15 -35.60 15.19 28.33
CA TRP A 15 -35.07 13.82 28.30
C TRP A 15 -35.64 12.99 27.14
N ALA A 16 -36.92 13.13 26.81
CA ALA A 16 -37.54 12.44 25.69
C ALA A 16 -36.97 12.89 24.34
N ILE A 17 -36.68 14.18 24.18
CA ILE A 17 -36.05 14.72 22.96
C ILE A 17 -34.60 14.25 22.87
N ALA A 18 -33.83 14.28 23.96
CA ALA A 18 -32.47 13.77 23.98
C ALA A 18 -32.42 12.26 23.66
N ALA A 19 -33.33 11.47 24.24
CA ALA A 19 -33.41 10.03 24.00
C ALA A 19 -33.79 9.69 22.55
N THR A 20 -34.69 10.47 21.93
CA THR A 20 -35.06 10.27 20.52
C THR A 20 -33.96 10.72 19.56
N ALA A 21 -33.17 11.72 19.91
CA ALA A 21 -31.97 12.13 19.15
C ALA A 21 -30.84 11.07 19.21
N THR A 22 -30.75 10.31 20.30
CA THR A 22 -29.78 9.22 20.45
C THR A 22 -30.23 7.89 19.87
N ARG A 23 -31.38 7.83 19.21
CA ARG A 23 -31.88 6.58 18.64
C ARG A 23 -30.86 6.07 17.63
N PRO A 24 -30.40 4.81 17.74
CA PRO A 24 -29.41 4.27 16.83
C PRO A 24 -29.94 4.44 15.40
N ALA A 25 -29.19 5.17 14.59
CA ALA A 25 -29.55 5.39 13.20
C ALA A 25 -29.75 4.03 12.53
N ASP A 26 -30.92 3.85 11.92
CA ASP A 26 -31.26 2.64 11.19
C ASP A 26 -30.15 2.33 10.17
N HIS A 27 -29.82 1.05 9.98
CA HIS A 27 -28.74 0.61 9.09
C HIS A 27 -28.92 1.16 7.67
N ALA A 28 -30.17 1.27 7.21
CA ALA A 28 -30.49 1.86 5.91
C ALA A 28 -30.14 3.37 5.84
N THR A 29 -30.32 4.11 6.94
CA THR A 29 -29.95 5.53 7.01
C THR A 29 -28.44 5.68 7.03
N ARG A 30 -27.74 4.88 7.85
CA ARG A 30 -26.27 4.87 7.90
C ARG A 30 -25.65 4.57 6.53
N ARG A 31 -26.21 3.61 5.78
CA ARG A 31 -25.72 3.28 4.43
C ARG A 31 -25.87 4.45 3.45
N ARG A 32 -27.02 5.14 3.46
CA ARG A 32 -27.25 6.32 2.62
C ARG A 32 -26.30 7.46 2.96
N ASP A 33 -26.01 7.67 4.25
CA ASP A 33 -25.07 8.69 4.70
C ASP A 33 -23.64 8.38 4.25
N LEU A 34 -23.22 7.12 4.33
CA LEU A 34 -21.94 6.66 3.79
C LEU A 34 -21.86 6.86 2.27
N ASP A 35 -22.90 6.46 1.52
CA ASP A 35 -22.94 6.64 0.06
C ASP A 35 -22.90 8.13 -0.34
N ARG A 36 -23.54 9.01 0.44
CA ARG A 36 -23.45 10.47 0.26
C ARG A 36 -22.03 10.95 0.52
N ARG A 37 -21.40 10.49 1.60
CA ARG A 37 -20.03 10.85 1.95
C ARG A 37 -19.03 10.38 0.91
N PHE A 38 -19.14 9.15 0.41
CA PHE A 38 -18.27 8.63 -0.65
C PHE A 38 -18.39 9.42 -1.95
N ARG A 39 -19.61 9.84 -2.33
CA ARG A 39 -19.80 10.76 -3.48
C ARG A 39 -19.10 12.10 -3.29
N GLN A 40 -19.13 12.64 -2.07
CA GLN A 40 -18.42 13.89 -1.75
C GLN A 40 -16.89 13.69 -1.80
N LEU A 41 -16.38 12.58 -1.28
CA LEU A 41 -14.94 12.26 -1.26
C LEU A 41 -14.39 12.03 -2.67
N ARG A 42 -15.18 11.46 -3.60
CA ARG A 42 -14.79 11.40 -5.02
C ARG A 42 -14.58 12.77 -5.66
N GLN A 43 -15.34 13.79 -5.23
CA GLN A 43 -15.17 15.17 -5.70
C GLN A 43 -14.02 15.90 -4.99
N HIS A 44 -13.69 15.50 -3.76
CA HIS A 44 -12.68 16.13 -2.92
C HIS A 44 -11.81 15.07 -2.21
N PRO A 45 -10.93 14.38 -2.95
CA PRO A 45 -10.11 13.28 -2.40
C PRO A 45 -9.13 13.75 -1.33
N ASP A 46 -8.80 15.04 -1.28
CA ASP A 46 -7.89 15.63 -0.28
C ASP A 46 -8.48 15.65 1.13
N ARG A 47 -9.78 15.40 1.27
CA ARG A 47 -10.50 15.37 2.56
C ARG A 47 -10.69 13.97 3.12
N VAL A 48 -10.18 12.95 2.43
CA VAL A 48 -10.26 11.56 2.89
C VAL A 48 -9.48 11.42 4.19
N ASN A 49 -10.13 10.85 5.20
CA ASN A 49 -9.47 10.46 6.44
C ASN A 49 -9.39 8.93 6.58
N ARG A 50 -8.70 8.45 7.61
CA ARG A 50 -8.56 7.01 7.86
C ARG A 50 -9.90 6.29 8.06
N LEU A 51 -10.81 6.90 8.82
CA LEU A 51 -12.14 6.34 9.08
C LEU A 51 -12.95 6.16 7.79
N ASP A 52 -12.72 7.01 6.79
CA ASP A 52 -13.33 6.87 5.46
C ASP A 52 -12.85 5.63 4.72
N VAL A 53 -11.55 5.33 4.82
CA VAL A 53 -10.97 4.12 4.23
C VAL A 53 -11.44 2.86 4.96
N GLU A 54 -11.52 2.89 6.29
CA GLU A 54 -12.11 1.80 7.09
C GLU A 54 -13.55 1.53 6.69
N ASN A 55 -14.39 2.57 6.62
CA ASN A 55 -15.77 2.45 6.18
C ASN A 55 -15.88 1.97 4.73
N LEU A 56 -14.96 2.38 3.86
CA LEU A 56 -14.91 1.94 2.46
C LEU A 56 -14.65 0.43 2.38
N LEU A 57 -13.65 -0.06 3.10
CA LEU A 57 -13.31 -1.49 3.14
C LEU A 57 -14.46 -2.32 3.74
N LEU A 58 -15.07 -1.83 4.84
CA LEU A 58 -16.21 -2.51 5.47
C LEU A 58 -17.45 -2.51 4.58
N ALA A 59 -17.69 -1.44 3.81
CA ALA A 59 -18.83 -1.37 2.89
C ALA A 59 -18.72 -2.40 1.75
N ASP A 60 -17.49 -2.77 1.37
CA ASP A 60 -17.22 -3.81 0.38
C ASP A 60 -17.15 -5.24 0.96
N SER A 61 -17.69 -5.42 2.18
CA SER A 61 -17.76 -6.73 2.86
C SER A 61 -16.39 -7.34 3.20
N ILE A 62 -15.32 -6.53 3.28
CA ILE A 62 -14.03 -6.99 3.79
C ILE A 62 -14.18 -7.32 5.29
N PRO A 63 -13.71 -8.48 5.77
CA PRO A 63 -13.81 -8.85 7.18
C PRO A 63 -13.16 -7.82 8.09
N ALA A 64 -13.79 -7.50 9.23
CA ALA A 64 -13.30 -6.47 10.15
C ALA A 64 -11.86 -6.72 10.63
N ALA A 65 -11.47 -7.98 10.86
CA ALA A 65 -10.11 -8.35 11.21
C ALA A 65 -9.10 -8.04 10.09
N THR A 66 -9.48 -8.22 8.82
CA THR A 66 -8.67 -7.84 7.66
C THR A 66 -8.55 -6.32 7.56
N VAL A 67 -9.63 -5.57 7.79
CA VAL A 67 -9.59 -4.10 7.80
C VAL A 67 -8.66 -3.57 8.89
N GLU A 68 -8.73 -4.12 10.10
CA GLU A 68 -7.84 -3.75 11.20
C GLU A 68 -6.37 -4.05 10.87
N ARG A 69 -6.08 -5.23 10.30
CA ARG A 69 -4.73 -5.59 9.86
C ARG A 69 -4.20 -4.64 8.79
N VAL A 70 -4.96 -4.43 7.72
CA VAL A 70 -4.58 -3.59 6.57
C VAL A 70 -4.36 -2.15 7.03
N THR A 71 -5.24 -1.60 7.85
CA THR A 71 -5.06 -0.22 8.35
C THR A 71 -3.85 -0.10 9.27
N ARG A 72 -3.57 -1.11 10.10
CA ARG A 72 -2.35 -1.14 10.93
C ARG A 72 -1.07 -1.24 10.08
N HIS A 73 -1.08 -2.05 9.02
CA HIS A 73 0.04 -2.15 8.06
C HIS A 73 0.23 -0.84 7.29
N ALA A 74 -0.86 -0.20 6.84
CA ALA A 74 -0.79 1.10 6.21
C ALA A 74 -0.18 2.16 7.14
N ASP A 75 -0.55 2.17 8.44
CA ASP A 75 0.05 3.09 9.41
C ASP A 75 1.55 2.85 9.61
N SER A 76 1.97 1.59 9.75
CA SER A 76 3.38 1.26 9.99
C SER A 76 4.26 1.67 8.81
N ARG A 77 3.70 1.63 7.59
CA ARG A 77 4.32 2.10 6.34
C ARG A 77 4.01 3.55 5.99
N ARG A 78 3.30 4.26 6.86
CA ARG A 78 2.88 5.66 6.68
C ARG A 78 2.09 5.92 5.39
N ILE A 79 1.42 4.90 4.86
CA ILE A 79 0.61 5.02 3.64
C ILE A 79 -0.63 5.87 3.96
N GLY A 80 -0.74 7.02 3.29
CA GLY A 80 -1.80 7.98 3.53
C GLY A 80 -3.18 7.45 3.15
N ALA A 81 -4.20 7.84 3.92
CA ALA A 81 -5.60 7.50 3.64
C ALA A 81 -6.05 7.97 2.24
N ARG A 82 -5.53 9.13 1.79
CA ARG A 82 -5.76 9.65 0.43
C ARG A 82 -5.25 8.70 -0.64
N THR A 83 -4.06 8.13 -0.45
CA THR A 83 -3.44 7.17 -1.38
C THR A 83 -4.27 5.89 -1.42
N MET A 84 -4.62 5.32 -0.27
CA MET A 84 -5.50 4.14 -0.20
C MET A 84 -6.85 4.37 -0.88
N TRP A 85 -7.47 5.54 -0.69
CA TRP A 85 -8.73 5.90 -1.33
C TRP A 85 -8.59 6.01 -2.86
N ARG A 86 -7.57 6.71 -3.37
CA ARG A 86 -7.31 6.81 -4.81
C ARG A 86 -7.10 5.41 -5.43
N TRP A 87 -6.39 4.54 -4.72
CA TRP A 87 -6.21 3.14 -5.13
C TRP A 87 -7.52 2.38 -5.16
N ALA A 88 -8.33 2.47 -4.11
CA ALA A 88 -9.63 1.80 -4.06
C ALA A 88 -10.59 2.29 -5.16
N ASP A 89 -10.63 3.59 -5.43
CA ASP A 89 -11.50 4.17 -6.47
C ASP A 89 -11.06 3.74 -7.88
N ARG A 90 -9.75 3.58 -8.12
CA ARG A 90 -9.21 3.18 -9.43
C ARG A 90 -9.21 1.67 -9.67
N TYR A 91 -8.79 0.89 -8.68
CA TYR A 91 -8.51 -0.54 -8.83
C TYR A 91 -9.42 -1.46 -8.01
N GLY A 92 -10.17 -0.91 -7.06
CA GLY A 92 -11.00 -1.68 -6.13
C GLY A 92 -10.36 -1.84 -4.75
N THR A 93 -11.22 -2.08 -3.77
CA THR A 93 -10.89 -2.31 -2.34
C THR A 93 -10.10 -3.60 -2.12
N ASP A 94 -10.36 -4.65 -2.92
CA ASP A 94 -9.59 -5.90 -2.91
C ASP A 94 -8.11 -5.66 -3.27
N LYS A 95 -7.86 -4.78 -4.24
CA LYS A 95 -6.50 -4.41 -4.65
C LYS A 95 -5.79 -3.56 -3.63
N VAL A 96 -6.52 -2.73 -2.86
CA VAL A 96 -5.92 -2.05 -1.69
C VAL A 96 -5.46 -3.05 -0.65
N VAL A 97 -6.30 -4.03 -0.28
CA VAL A 97 -5.89 -5.08 0.66
C VAL A 97 -4.65 -5.81 0.14
N LEU A 98 -4.65 -6.17 -1.15
CA LEU A 98 -3.55 -6.86 -1.80
C LEU A 98 -2.23 -6.08 -1.75
N VAL A 99 -2.23 -4.80 -2.13
CA VAL A 99 -0.98 -4.01 -2.21
C VAL A 99 -0.43 -3.68 -0.82
N ILE A 100 -1.31 -3.54 0.19
CA ILE A 100 -0.90 -3.28 1.57
C ILE A 100 -0.39 -4.56 2.23
N ASP A 101 -1.04 -5.71 2.02
CA ASP A 101 -0.52 -7.00 2.48
C ASP A 101 0.81 -7.30 1.76
N ALA A 102 0.92 -7.03 0.45
CA ALA A 102 2.18 -7.14 -0.31
C ALA A 102 3.25 -6.10 0.07
N ASP A 103 2.99 -5.25 1.07
CA ASP A 103 3.97 -4.38 1.70
C ASP A 103 4.58 -3.32 0.76
N LEU A 104 3.80 -2.86 -0.23
CA LEU A 104 4.25 -1.88 -1.21
C LEU A 104 4.37 -0.48 -0.59
N ALA A 105 5.47 0.22 -0.89
CA ALA A 105 5.71 1.58 -0.38
C ALA A 105 4.75 2.61 -0.97
N GLU A 106 4.45 3.68 -0.21
CA GLU A 106 3.55 4.73 -0.67
C GLU A 106 4.03 5.41 -1.96
N ASP A 107 5.34 5.67 -2.09
CA ASP A 107 5.90 6.31 -3.28
C ASP A 107 5.65 5.46 -4.54
N THR A 108 5.87 4.15 -4.46
CA THR A 108 5.56 3.22 -5.56
C THR A 108 4.06 3.18 -5.90
N LEU A 109 3.21 3.26 -4.88
CA LEU A 109 1.76 3.35 -5.06
C LEU A 109 1.36 4.64 -5.79
N LEU A 110 2.01 5.76 -5.47
CA LEU A 110 1.77 7.05 -6.12
C LEU A 110 2.30 7.05 -7.57
N ASP A 111 3.49 6.49 -7.80
CA ASP A 111 4.07 6.36 -9.13
C ASP A 111 3.14 5.63 -10.09
N HIS A 112 2.57 4.49 -9.66
CA HIS A 112 1.57 3.76 -10.45
C HIS A 112 0.28 4.54 -10.67
N LEU A 113 -0.21 5.29 -9.66
CA LEU A 113 -1.40 6.13 -9.82
C LEU A 113 -1.19 7.26 -10.85
N ASP A 114 -0.02 7.90 -10.80
CA ASP A 114 0.30 9.07 -11.60
C ASP A 114 0.73 8.69 -13.02
N ALA A 115 1.46 7.58 -13.19
CA ALA A 115 1.72 6.95 -14.50
C ALA A 115 0.46 6.29 -15.09
N GLY A 116 -0.56 6.06 -14.28
CA GLY A 116 -1.78 5.36 -14.67
C GLY A 116 -1.58 3.88 -15.00
N THR A 117 -0.48 3.29 -14.53
CA THR A 117 -0.12 1.88 -14.73
C THR A 117 -0.61 1.02 -13.57
N ALA A 118 -0.83 -0.26 -13.83
CA ALA A 118 -1.12 -1.25 -12.80
C ALA A 118 0.15 -2.04 -12.47
N PRO A 119 0.40 -2.36 -11.19
CA PRO A 119 1.46 -3.29 -10.82
C PRO A 119 1.09 -4.71 -11.29
N ASP A 120 2.08 -5.60 -11.33
CA ASP A 120 1.84 -7.02 -11.59
C ASP A 120 1.11 -7.67 -10.40
N TRP A 121 -0.21 -7.84 -10.57
CA TRP A 121 -1.08 -8.41 -9.55
C TRP A 121 -0.69 -9.84 -9.16
N GLN A 122 -0.11 -10.61 -10.08
CA GLN A 122 0.28 -12.00 -9.79
C GLN A 122 1.47 -12.02 -8.83
N SER A 123 2.48 -11.18 -9.09
CA SER A 123 3.60 -11.00 -8.18
C SER A 123 3.15 -10.47 -6.82
N LEU A 124 2.27 -9.46 -6.78
CA LEU A 124 1.74 -8.94 -5.51
C LEU A 124 0.93 -9.97 -4.73
N TYR A 125 0.23 -10.88 -5.39
CA TYR A 125 -0.45 -11.99 -4.72
C TYR A 125 0.53 -12.94 -4.02
N VAL A 126 1.66 -13.25 -4.66
CA VAL A 126 2.71 -14.05 -4.02
C VAL A 126 3.26 -13.31 -2.80
N PHE A 127 3.64 -12.04 -2.93
CA PHE A 127 4.15 -11.26 -1.80
C PHE A 127 3.14 -11.12 -0.66
N ALA A 128 1.88 -10.83 -0.97
CA ALA A 128 0.82 -10.76 0.04
C ALA A 128 0.65 -12.12 0.74
N SER A 129 0.68 -13.24 0.02
CA SER A 129 0.58 -14.57 0.62
C SER A 129 1.76 -14.90 1.55
N LEU A 130 2.96 -14.40 1.24
CA LEU A 130 4.16 -14.58 2.06
C LEU A 130 4.18 -13.63 3.27
N SER A 131 3.55 -12.46 3.15
CA SER A 131 3.46 -11.46 4.22
C SER A 131 2.50 -11.85 5.34
N GLN A 132 1.52 -12.70 5.03
CA GLN A 132 0.54 -13.13 6.00
C GLN A 132 1.23 -14.08 6.98
N ASP A 133 1.47 -13.60 8.21
CA ASP A 133 2.11 -14.36 9.31
C ASP A 133 1.38 -15.69 9.65
N THR A 134 0.19 -15.90 9.10
CA THR A 134 -0.49 -17.19 9.09
C THR A 134 -0.02 -18.03 7.91
N LEU A 135 0.97 -18.86 8.16
CA LEU A 135 1.33 -19.98 7.29
C LEU A 135 0.11 -20.90 7.10
N PRO A 136 -0.02 -21.62 5.97
CA PRO A 136 -1.20 -22.42 5.60
C PRO A 136 -1.56 -23.58 6.55
N ALA A 137 -0.90 -23.72 7.70
CA ALA A 137 -1.20 -24.70 8.74
C ALA A 137 -1.46 -24.10 10.13
N GLY A 138 -1.52 -22.76 10.27
CA GLY A 138 -1.59 -22.11 11.59
C GLY A 138 -0.30 -22.26 12.41
N MET A 139 0.78 -22.73 11.78
CA MET A 139 2.12 -22.76 12.35
C MET A 139 2.60 -21.32 12.49
N PRO A 140 2.99 -20.88 13.69
CA PRO A 140 3.47 -19.52 13.89
C PRO A 140 4.86 -19.37 13.24
N ARG A 141 5.18 -18.17 12.76
CA ARG A 141 6.34 -17.90 11.89
C ARG A 141 7.69 -18.24 12.55
N ASP A 142 7.74 -18.16 13.86
CA ASP A 142 8.85 -18.55 14.74
C ASP A 142 9.11 -20.06 14.77
N GLU A 143 8.12 -20.90 14.43
CA GLU A 143 8.35 -22.35 14.28
C GLU A 143 8.89 -22.73 12.88
N LEU A 144 8.67 -21.89 11.86
CA LEU A 144 9.06 -22.22 10.48
C LEU A 144 10.48 -21.74 10.14
N LEU A 145 10.92 -20.68 10.80
CA LEU A 145 12.33 -20.27 10.84
C LEU A 145 12.85 -20.60 12.23
N ASP A 146 13.45 -21.77 12.39
CA ASP A 146 14.28 -22.07 13.56
C ASP A 146 15.51 -21.14 13.49
N LEU A 147 15.33 -19.91 13.99
CA LEU A 147 16.37 -18.89 14.02
C LEU A 147 17.55 -19.33 14.90
N ASP A 148 17.34 -20.30 15.80
CA ASP A 148 18.39 -20.92 16.59
C ASP A 148 19.19 -21.97 15.78
N ALA A 149 18.62 -22.49 14.68
CA ALA A 149 19.33 -23.32 13.71
C ALA A 149 20.11 -22.51 12.66
N VAL A 150 19.88 -21.19 12.55
CA VAL A 150 20.73 -20.32 11.73
C VAL A 150 22.03 -20.10 12.50
N PRO A 151 23.19 -20.58 12.00
CA PRO A 151 24.46 -20.38 12.70
C PRO A 151 24.69 -18.88 12.95
N ALA A 152 25.07 -18.53 14.17
CA ALA A 152 25.35 -17.15 14.53
C ALA A 152 26.45 -16.61 13.62
N TYR A 153 26.43 -15.30 13.33
CA TYR A 153 27.44 -14.69 12.44
C TYR A 153 28.89 -14.93 12.91
N ALA A 154 29.08 -15.13 14.23
CA ALA A 154 30.37 -15.46 14.81
C ALA A 154 30.86 -16.90 14.53
N ASP A 155 29.94 -17.80 14.18
CA ASP A 155 30.21 -19.22 13.88
C ASP A 155 30.31 -19.48 12.36
N LEU A 156 29.94 -18.51 11.52
CA LEU A 156 30.19 -18.56 10.08
C LEU A 156 31.69 -18.43 9.84
N THR A 157 32.33 -19.52 9.41
CA THR A 157 33.73 -19.45 9.01
C THR A 157 33.84 -18.87 7.60
N LEU A 158 34.92 -18.14 7.32
CA LEU A 158 35.22 -17.63 5.97
C LEU A 158 35.22 -18.74 4.90
N ALA A 159 35.50 -19.99 5.29
CA ALA A 159 35.46 -21.15 4.41
C ALA A 159 34.05 -21.51 3.91
N ASP A 160 33.01 -21.21 4.69
CA ASP A 160 31.61 -21.43 4.28
C ASP A 160 31.14 -20.34 3.30
N LEU A 161 31.78 -19.16 3.31
CA LEU A 161 31.53 -18.08 2.35
C LEU A 161 32.22 -18.33 1.00
N ASP A 162 33.37 -19.01 0.97
CA ASP A 162 34.06 -19.38 -0.28
C ASP A 162 33.21 -20.32 -1.16
N ASP A 163 32.35 -21.16 -0.56
CA ASP A 163 31.44 -22.05 -1.29
C ASP A 163 30.24 -21.28 -1.91
N TRP A 164 29.94 -20.08 -1.39
CA TRP A 164 28.94 -19.15 -1.91
C TRP A 164 29.55 -18.05 -2.78
N GLU A 165 30.88 -17.93 -2.81
CA GLU A 165 31.58 -17.05 -3.72
C GLU A 165 31.26 -17.57 -5.12
N THR A 166 30.33 -16.88 -5.78
CA THR A 166 29.90 -17.15 -7.15
C THR A 166 31.15 -17.41 -7.97
N SER A 167 31.32 -18.69 -8.38
CA SER A 167 32.46 -19.16 -9.16
C SER A 167 32.90 -18.04 -10.08
N THR A 168 34.12 -17.52 -9.87
CA THR A 168 34.69 -16.43 -10.64
C THR A 168 34.56 -16.80 -12.10
N VAL A 169 33.53 -16.26 -12.76
CA VAL A 169 33.23 -16.56 -14.14
C VAL A 169 34.43 -16.08 -14.93
N GLU A 170 35.16 -17.02 -15.52
CA GLU A 170 36.31 -16.74 -16.39
C GLU A 170 35.89 -15.64 -17.38
N PRO A 171 36.65 -14.54 -17.50
CA PRO A 171 36.23 -13.37 -18.29
C PRO A 171 35.94 -13.70 -19.78
N GLY A 172 36.37 -14.87 -20.26
CA GLY A 172 36.00 -15.40 -21.58
C GLY A 172 34.53 -15.84 -21.72
N GLU A 173 33.86 -16.27 -20.64
CA GLU A 173 32.44 -16.65 -20.70
C GLU A 173 31.51 -15.44 -20.82
N LEU A 174 31.93 -14.26 -20.39
CA LEU A 174 31.14 -13.03 -20.52
C LEU A 174 30.98 -12.61 -22.00
N ARG A 175 31.94 -12.97 -22.87
CA ARG A 175 31.87 -12.71 -24.31
C ARG A 175 30.78 -13.51 -25.03
N ARG A 176 30.28 -14.60 -24.44
CA ARG A 176 29.14 -15.35 -25.03
C ARG A 176 27.84 -14.56 -24.97
N PHE A 177 27.75 -13.57 -24.08
CA PHE A 177 26.59 -12.70 -23.93
C PHE A 177 26.65 -11.46 -24.85
N GLU A 178 27.81 -11.16 -25.47
CA GLU A 178 27.95 -10.09 -26.47
C GLU A 178 27.22 -10.41 -27.79
N SER A 179 26.91 -11.69 -28.05
CA SER A 179 26.16 -12.12 -29.24
C SER A 179 24.66 -12.26 -29.00
N LEU A 180 24.17 -12.02 -27.79
CA LEU A 180 22.75 -12.03 -27.54
C LEU A 180 22.13 -10.77 -28.16
N PRO A 181 20.98 -10.90 -28.86
CA PRO A 181 20.25 -9.74 -29.33
C PRO A 181 19.95 -8.84 -28.12
N PRO A 182 20.04 -7.51 -28.29
CA PRO A 182 19.77 -6.58 -27.20
C PRO A 182 18.41 -6.91 -26.60
N ILE A 183 18.37 -7.10 -25.28
CA ILE A 183 17.13 -7.32 -24.54
C ILE A 183 16.36 -6.00 -24.61
N ALA A 184 15.50 -5.89 -25.61
CA ALA A 184 14.51 -4.82 -25.67
C ALA A 184 13.45 -5.16 -24.62
N ASP A 185 13.50 -4.47 -23.49
CA ASP A 185 12.46 -4.57 -22.47
C ASP A 185 11.10 -4.22 -23.12
N PRO A 186 10.07 -5.07 -23.03
CA PRO A 186 8.80 -4.84 -23.66
C PRO A 186 8.13 -3.60 -23.04
N GLY A 187 8.26 -2.46 -23.72
CA GLY A 187 7.64 -1.18 -23.32
C GLY A 187 8.59 0.01 -23.24
N LEU A 188 9.91 -0.21 -23.28
CA LEU A 188 10.87 0.88 -23.40
C LEU A 188 11.10 1.18 -24.89
N THR A 189 10.90 2.43 -25.29
CA THR A 189 11.34 2.91 -26.61
C THR A 189 12.82 2.59 -26.77
N PRO A 190 13.25 2.04 -27.91
CA PRO A 190 14.65 1.65 -28.10
C PRO A 190 15.54 2.85 -27.78
N PHE A 191 16.44 2.67 -26.81
CA PHE A 191 17.48 3.64 -26.52
C PHE A 191 18.25 3.87 -27.82
N SER A 192 18.12 5.06 -28.40
CA SER A 192 19.05 5.46 -29.44
C SER A 192 20.42 5.52 -28.78
N PRO A 193 21.41 4.75 -29.27
CA PRO A 193 22.75 4.84 -28.74
C PRO A 193 23.16 6.31 -28.80
N ILE A 194 23.58 6.86 -27.65
CA ILE A 194 24.21 8.18 -27.60
C ILE A 194 25.39 8.07 -28.54
N ASP A 195 25.30 8.76 -29.68
CA ASP A 195 26.32 8.75 -30.69
C ASP A 195 27.55 9.42 -30.07
N ALA A 196 28.46 8.61 -29.52
CA ALA A 196 29.72 9.05 -28.92
C ALA A 196 30.69 9.64 -29.97
N SER A 197 30.20 9.84 -31.19
CA SER A 197 30.97 10.24 -32.36
C SER A 197 30.77 11.71 -32.74
N ASN A 198 30.08 12.54 -31.93
CA ASN A 198 29.99 13.97 -32.18
C ASN A 198 30.88 14.78 -31.22
N PRO A 199 32.21 14.85 -31.46
CA PRO A 199 33.14 15.69 -30.69
C PRO A 199 32.99 17.19 -30.94
N ASP A 200 31.98 17.64 -31.68
CA ASP A 200 31.82 19.05 -32.09
C ASP A 200 30.74 19.83 -31.30
N ASP A 201 30.17 19.27 -30.23
CA ASP A 201 29.22 20.00 -29.36
C ASP A 201 29.96 20.80 -28.26
N ASP A 202 30.91 21.62 -28.70
CA ASP A 202 31.55 22.69 -27.92
C ASP A 202 30.55 23.86 -27.78
N HIS A 203 29.59 23.72 -26.87
CA HIS A 203 28.82 24.87 -26.38
C HIS A 203 29.37 25.37 -25.03
N ASP A 204 30.51 26.05 -25.15
CA ASP A 204 30.96 27.09 -24.23
C ASP A 204 29.93 28.24 -24.19
N ASP A 205 28.95 28.19 -23.29
CA ASP A 205 28.21 29.39 -22.91
C ASP A 205 27.82 29.34 -21.42
N TRP A 206 28.85 29.49 -20.57
CA TRP A 206 28.64 29.78 -19.15
C TRP A 206 28.53 31.31 -18.97
N PRO A 207 27.40 31.82 -18.46
CA PRO A 207 27.25 33.25 -18.23
C PRO A 207 28.16 33.69 -17.08
N SER A 208 29.09 34.59 -17.39
CA SER A 208 29.93 35.25 -16.40
C SER A 208 29.05 36.16 -15.54
N ALA A 209 28.98 35.85 -14.24
CA ALA A 209 28.28 36.68 -13.26
C ALA A 209 29.01 38.02 -13.05
N ALA A 210 28.23 39.10 -13.06
CA ALA A 210 28.63 40.45 -12.67
C ALA A 210 28.06 40.79 -11.29
#